data_AF-A0A402B4X3-F1
#
_entry.id   AF-A0A402B4X3-F1
#
_cell.length_a   1.000
_cell.length_b   1.000
_cell.length_c   1.000
_cell.angle_alpha   90.00
_cell.angle_beta   90.00
_cell.angle_gamma   90.00
#
_symmetry.space_group_name_H-M   'P 1'
#
loop_
_entity.id
_entity.type
_entity.pdbx_description
1 polymer ?
#
loop_
_entity_poly.entity_id
_entity_poly.type
_entity_poly.pdbx_seq_one_letter_code
_entity_poly.pdbx_strand_id
1 'polypeptide(L)'
;MPKTHSISQFGSQHRVVSMVAGQVVIMAALALMLLGTGMVTAQSASAKANTNMATQVATTANVHTTSAQVTPVTLHTPSTAVRGRGNYFPWGQCTYYANMRYYQLHGIYVPWTINSNAYQWVARAYDYGWHVSATPTVGSIMVLGTWTQGTGSYGHVAIVNQVLSNGRVLVSQMNWAGLGVISQSQFRYGPGSGVSFITDK
;
A
#
# COMPACT_ATOMS: atom_id res chain seq x y z
N MET A 1 -9.10 38.82 49.54
CA MET A 1 -8.09 38.26 48.62
C MET A 1 -8.42 36.78 48.38
N PRO A 2 -8.15 36.24 47.17
CA PRO A 2 -9.20 35.69 46.29
C PRO A 2 -8.93 34.26 45.77
N LYS A 3 -9.93 33.68 45.06
CA LYS A 3 -9.89 32.91 43.77
C LYS A 3 -11.24 32.16 43.62
N THR A 4 -12.19 32.53 42.73
CA THR A 4 -12.29 32.24 41.27
C THR A 4 -11.89 30.79 40.93
N HIS A 5 -12.65 29.95 40.20
CA HIS A 5 -13.31 30.17 38.90
C HIS A 5 -14.51 29.23 38.65
N SER A 6 -15.49 29.75 37.91
CA SER A 6 -16.47 29.00 37.11
C SER A 6 -15.85 28.61 35.77
N ILE A 7 -16.00 27.35 35.34
CA ILE A 7 -15.76 26.84 33.97
C ILE A 7 -16.80 25.72 33.77
N SER A 8 -18.01 26.07 33.33
CA SER A 8 -18.46 26.00 31.93
C SER A 8 -18.56 24.58 31.37
N GLN A 9 -19.80 24.17 31.13
CA GLN A 9 -20.27 23.37 30.00
C GLN A 9 -19.21 22.51 29.29
N PHE A 10 -19.26 21.21 29.52
CA PHE A 10 -18.95 20.25 28.46
C PHE A 10 -20.23 19.48 28.14
N GLY A 11 -20.88 19.92 27.07
CA GLY A 11 -22.03 19.25 26.50
C GLY A 11 -21.64 17.84 26.06
N SER A 12 -22.07 16.85 26.84
CA SER A 12 -22.15 15.46 26.40
C SER A 12 -23.31 15.33 25.42
N GLN A 13 -23.12 15.85 24.21
CA GLN A 13 -24.06 15.72 23.09
C GLN A 13 -23.29 15.63 21.77
N HIS A 14 -22.43 14.61 21.61
CA HIS A 14 -22.18 14.07 20.28
C HIS A 14 -23.11 12.89 20.06
N ARG A 15 -24.34 13.29 19.72
CA ARG A 15 -25.42 12.46 19.19
C ARG A 15 -24.82 11.57 18.11
N VAL A 16 -25.05 10.28 18.27
CA VAL A 16 -24.89 9.26 17.24
C VAL A 16 -25.66 9.75 16.02
N VAL A 17 -24.96 10.27 15.02
CA VAL A 17 -25.55 10.60 13.73
C VAL A 17 -25.71 9.27 13.00
N SER A 18 -26.79 8.59 13.35
CA SER A 18 -27.37 7.49 12.60
C SER A 18 -27.92 8.10 11.30
N MET A 19 -27.12 8.11 10.23
CA MET A 19 -27.62 8.33 8.88
C MET A 19 -28.08 7.00 8.31
N VAL A 20 -29.28 6.58 8.73
CA VAL A 20 -30.12 5.66 7.98
C VAL A 20 -31.01 6.51 7.08
N ALA A 21 -30.59 6.66 5.82
CA ALA A 21 -31.38 7.01 4.64
C ALA A 21 -30.39 6.86 3.48
N GLY A 22 -30.48 5.87 2.60
CA GLY A 22 -31.63 5.44 1.86
C GLY A 22 -31.22 5.52 0.39
N GLN A 23 -30.69 4.42 -0.14
CA GLN A 23 -30.66 4.13 -1.58
C GLN A 23 -30.21 2.68 -1.77
N VAL A 24 -31.20 1.81 -1.68
CA VAL A 24 -31.29 0.63 -2.53
C VAL A 24 -31.35 1.14 -3.98
N VAL A 25 -30.67 0.44 -4.90
CA VAL A 25 -30.66 0.60 -6.37
C VAL A 25 -29.68 1.62 -6.96
N ILE A 26 -28.49 1.17 -7.38
CA ILE A 26 -27.93 1.31 -8.76
C ILE A 26 -27.05 0.07 -8.99
N MET A 27 -27.64 -1.05 -9.41
CA MET A 27 -27.70 -1.53 -10.80
C MET A 27 -26.40 -2.16 -11.33
N ALA A 28 -26.59 -3.40 -11.77
CA ALA A 28 -25.63 -4.26 -12.43
C ALA A 28 -25.27 -3.79 -13.86
N ALA A 29 -24.13 -4.31 -14.32
CA ALA A 29 -23.71 -4.51 -15.70
C ALA A 29 -23.48 -3.27 -16.59
N LEU A 30 -22.24 -3.12 -17.04
CA LEU A 30 -22.02 -2.91 -18.47
C LEU A 30 -20.74 -3.62 -18.93
N ALA A 31 -20.95 -4.64 -19.76
CA ALA A 31 -19.93 -5.31 -20.53
C ALA A 31 -19.37 -4.36 -21.60
N LEU A 32 -18.09 -4.47 -21.89
CA LEU A 32 -17.55 -4.05 -23.17
C LEU A 32 -16.62 -5.15 -23.71
N MET A 33 -17.22 -6.10 -24.42
CA MET A 33 -16.56 -6.92 -25.42
C MET A 33 -16.77 -6.27 -26.78
N LEU A 34 -15.69 -5.82 -27.43
CA LEU A 34 -15.64 -5.71 -28.89
C LEU A 34 -14.27 -6.22 -29.40
N LEU A 35 -14.33 -7.43 -29.96
CA LEU A 35 -13.68 -7.98 -31.16
C LEU A 35 -12.34 -7.41 -31.65
N GLY A 36 -11.38 -8.33 -31.85
CA GLY A 36 -10.18 -8.09 -32.65
C GLY A 36 -9.25 -9.30 -32.69
N THR A 37 -9.62 -10.34 -33.44
CA THR A 37 -8.73 -11.44 -33.82
C THR A 37 -7.60 -10.91 -34.70
N GLY A 38 -6.36 -11.14 -34.28
CA GLY A 38 -5.16 -10.85 -35.05
C GLY A 38 -4.02 -11.73 -34.57
N MET A 39 -3.91 -12.92 -35.16
CA MET A 39 -2.74 -13.79 -35.02
C MET A 39 -1.53 -13.08 -35.64
N VAL A 40 -0.46 -12.91 -34.86
CA VAL A 40 0.90 -12.77 -35.39
C VAL A 40 1.80 -13.71 -34.62
N THR A 41 2.12 -14.82 -35.27
CA THR A 41 3.23 -15.70 -34.91
C THR A 41 4.52 -15.08 -35.46
N ALA A 42 5.47 -14.77 -34.57
CA ALA A 42 6.86 -14.57 -34.96
C ALA A 42 7.75 -15.43 -34.05
N GLN A 43 8.35 -16.44 -34.66
CA GLN A 43 9.32 -17.36 -34.08
C GLN A 43 10.72 -16.72 -33.99
N SER A 44 11.37 -17.00 -32.86
CA SER A 44 12.77 -17.42 -32.68
C SER A 44 13.90 -16.70 -33.42
N ALA A 45 14.80 -16.08 -32.66
CA ALA A 45 16.23 -16.14 -32.95
C ALA A 45 17.04 -16.19 -31.65
N SER A 46 17.66 -17.34 -31.41
CA SER A 46 18.70 -17.55 -30.41
C SER A 46 20.02 -16.97 -30.94
N ALA A 47 20.68 -16.10 -30.18
CA ALA A 47 22.06 -15.71 -30.43
C ALA A 47 22.89 -15.91 -29.17
N LYS A 48 23.96 -16.67 -29.37
CA LYS A 48 24.92 -17.18 -28.39
C LYS A 48 25.63 -16.06 -27.63
N ALA A 49 26.03 -16.41 -26.41
CA ALA A 49 26.94 -15.66 -25.55
C ALA A 49 28.24 -15.26 -26.27
N ASN A 50 28.76 -14.08 -25.92
CA ASN A 50 30.19 -13.82 -25.97
C ASN A 50 30.63 -13.11 -24.69
N THR A 51 31.74 -13.61 -24.19
CA THR A 51 32.39 -13.40 -22.90
C THR A 51 33.30 -12.18 -22.87
N ASN A 52 33.60 -11.73 -21.64
CA ASN A 52 34.80 -10.99 -21.20
C ASN A 52 34.95 -9.53 -21.65
N MET A 53 34.97 -8.58 -20.72
CA MET A 53 36.21 -8.16 -20.02
C MET A 53 35.94 -6.94 -19.13
N ALA A 54 36.33 -7.05 -17.88
CA ALA A 54 36.71 -5.90 -17.07
C ALA A 54 37.97 -5.27 -17.66
N THR A 55 38.09 -3.94 -17.63
CA THR A 55 39.18 -3.18 -16.99
C THR A 55 39.21 -1.73 -17.49
N GLN A 56 39.30 -0.85 -16.50
CA GLN A 56 39.49 0.60 -16.46
C GLN A 56 40.72 1.11 -17.26
N VAL A 57 40.66 2.30 -17.90
CA VAL A 57 41.72 3.35 -17.97
C VAL A 57 41.12 4.63 -18.60
N ALA A 58 41.49 5.79 -18.03
CA ALA A 58 41.06 7.13 -18.38
C ALA A 58 41.80 7.74 -19.59
N THR A 59 41.12 8.57 -20.39
CA THR A 59 41.73 9.69 -21.16
C THR A 59 40.71 10.80 -21.41
N THR A 60 41.07 12.03 -21.00
CA THR A 60 40.43 13.31 -21.28
C THR A 60 40.42 13.63 -22.79
N ALA A 61 39.27 14.03 -23.36
CA ALA A 61 39.16 15.12 -24.36
C ALA A 61 37.73 15.34 -24.88
N ASN A 62 37.35 16.63 -24.88
CA ASN A 62 36.44 17.36 -25.77
C ASN A 62 34.95 16.99 -25.85
N VAL A 63 34.17 17.88 -25.21
CA VAL A 63 32.73 18.10 -25.41
C VAL A 63 32.48 18.56 -26.85
N HIS A 64 31.71 17.78 -27.60
CA HIS A 64 30.94 18.23 -28.75
C HIS A 64 29.48 17.83 -28.52
N THR A 65 28.65 18.82 -28.22
CA THR A 65 27.21 18.68 -27.99
C THR A 65 26.47 18.41 -29.29
N THR A 66 26.00 17.18 -29.46
CA THR A 66 24.90 16.84 -30.37
C THR A 66 23.82 16.15 -29.55
N SER A 67 22.68 16.82 -29.37
CA SER A 67 21.54 16.34 -28.60
C SER A 67 20.83 15.20 -29.32
N ALA A 68 21.22 13.96 -29.03
CA ALA A 68 20.40 12.80 -29.31
C ALA A 68 19.36 12.66 -28.19
N GLN A 69 18.07 12.63 -28.53
CA GLN A 69 17.01 12.31 -27.57
C GLN A 69 17.16 10.86 -27.12
N VAL A 70 17.76 10.67 -25.95
CA VAL A 70 17.82 9.37 -25.27
C VAL A 70 16.49 9.23 -24.53
N THR A 71 15.61 8.36 -25.01
CA THR A 71 14.52 7.84 -24.16
C THR A 71 15.17 7.15 -22.97
N PRO A 72 14.85 7.51 -21.72
CA PRO A 72 15.35 6.76 -20.58
C PRO A 72 14.76 5.36 -20.68
N VAL A 73 15.61 4.37 -20.94
CA VAL A 73 15.28 2.98 -20.65
C VAL A 73 15.14 2.93 -19.13
N THR A 74 13.90 2.87 -18.64
CA THR A 74 13.64 2.60 -17.23
C THR A 74 14.23 1.24 -16.93
N LEU A 75 15.44 1.22 -16.36
CA LEU A 75 16.01 0.04 -15.77
C LEU A 75 15.09 -0.34 -14.61
N HIS A 76 14.19 -1.29 -14.84
CA HIS A 76 13.46 -1.94 -13.76
C HIS A 76 14.50 -2.72 -12.97
N THR A 77 15.08 -2.09 -11.95
CA THR A 77 15.83 -2.81 -10.93
C THR A 77 14.89 -3.88 -10.38
N PRO A 78 15.26 -5.17 -10.45
CA PRO A 78 14.43 -6.23 -9.91
C PRO A 78 14.17 -5.92 -8.44
N SER A 79 12.91 -5.92 -8.04
CA SER A 79 12.57 -5.76 -6.62
C SER A 79 13.26 -6.85 -5.81
N THR A 80 13.94 -6.44 -4.75
CA THR A 80 14.55 -7.32 -3.75
C THR A 80 13.54 -7.89 -2.76
N ALA A 81 12.25 -7.53 -2.88
CA ALA A 81 11.20 -7.93 -1.96
C ALA A 81 10.98 -9.45 -1.99
N VAL A 82 11.18 -10.09 -0.83
CA VAL A 82 10.90 -11.52 -0.65
C VAL A 82 9.39 -11.74 -0.69
N ARG A 83 8.95 -12.78 -1.42
CA ARG A 83 7.52 -13.11 -1.58
C ARG A 83 7.10 -14.23 -0.62
N GLY A 84 5.97 -14.04 0.04
CA GLY A 84 5.33 -15.07 0.86
C GLY A 84 4.72 -16.19 0.03
N ARG A 85 4.53 -17.35 0.65
CA ARG A 85 4.00 -18.57 0.00
C ARG A 85 2.50 -18.82 0.27
N GLY A 86 1.90 -18.04 1.16
CA GLY A 86 0.51 -18.23 1.57
C GLY A 86 0.07 -17.20 2.61
N ASN A 87 -1.19 -17.32 3.01
CA ASN A 87 -1.76 -16.52 4.08
C ASN A 87 -1.84 -17.30 5.39
N TYR A 88 -0.91 -17.02 6.31
CA TYR A 88 -0.81 -17.69 7.61
C TYR A 88 -1.38 -16.88 8.77
N PHE A 89 -1.99 -15.73 8.48
CA PHE A 89 -2.60 -14.89 9.50
C PHE A 89 -3.96 -15.48 9.93
N PRO A 90 -4.38 -15.30 11.19
CA PRO A 90 -5.68 -15.79 11.63
C PRO A 90 -6.82 -15.10 10.89
N TRP A 91 -7.75 -15.90 10.33
CA TRP A 91 -8.97 -15.36 9.75
C TRP A 91 -9.70 -14.46 10.76
N GLY A 92 -10.35 -13.42 10.26
CA GLY A 92 -11.07 -12.48 11.08
C GLY A 92 -10.24 -11.28 11.55
N GLN A 93 -8.93 -11.29 11.31
CA GLN A 93 -8.00 -10.21 11.70
C GLN A 93 -7.65 -9.28 10.54
N CYS A 94 -7.24 -8.05 10.89
CA CYS A 94 -6.79 -7.04 9.93
C CYS A 94 -5.61 -7.52 9.06
N THR A 95 -4.67 -8.25 9.66
CA THR A 95 -3.48 -8.81 9.01
C THR A 95 -3.82 -9.87 7.98
N TYR A 96 -4.79 -10.75 8.28
CA TYR A 96 -5.31 -11.73 7.33
C TYR A 96 -5.92 -11.06 6.10
N TYR A 97 -6.78 -10.06 6.32
CA TYR A 97 -7.42 -9.35 5.23
C TYR A 97 -6.40 -8.59 4.38
N ALA A 98 -5.48 -7.85 5.01
CA ALA A 98 -4.46 -7.09 4.31
C ALA A 98 -3.61 -8.02 3.42
N ASN A 99 -3.14 -9.15 3.95
CA ASN A 99 -2.35 -10.11 3.17
C ASN A 99 -3.16 -10.73 2.01
N MET A 100 -4.40 -11.17 2.28
CA MET A 100 -5.29 -11.71 1.25
C MET A 100 -5.57 -10.69 0.14
N ARG A 101 -5.91 -9.46 0.51
CA ARG A 101 -6.27 -8.41 -0.45
C ARG A 101 -5.04 -7.90 -1.21
N TYR A 102 -3.88 -7.82 -0.57
CA TYR A 102 -2.62 -7.54 -1.25
C TYR A 102 -2.31 -8.60 -2.31
N TYR A 103 -2.48 -9.89 -1.99
CA TYR A 103 -2.34 -10.97 -2.96
C TYR A 103 -3.32 -10.84 -4.13
N GLN A 104 -4.59 -10.49 -3.88
CA GLN A 104 -5.56 -10.27 -4.98
C GLN A 104 -5.14 -9.13 -5.92
N LEU A 105 -4.44 -8.11 -5.42
CA LEU A 105 -4.02 -6.94 -6.19
C LEU A 105 -2.68 -7.15 -6.90
N HIS A 106 -1.75 -7.87 -6.28
CA HIS A 106 -0.35 -7.94 -6.71
C HIS A 106 0.16 -9.36 -7.00
N GLY A 107 -0.62 -10.39 -6.69
CA GLY A 107 -0.22 -11.80 -6.83
C GLY A 107 0.83 -12.26 -5.82
N ILE A 108 1.06 -11.49 -4.75
CA ILE A 108 2.14 -11.70 -3.77
C ILE A 108 1.56 -11.68 -2.36
N TYR A 109 1.97 -12.65 -1.53
CA TYR A 109 1.72 -12.60 -0.09
C TYR A 109 2.89 -11.91 0.64
N VAL A 110 2.62 -11.30 1.80
CA VAL A 110 3.68 -10.86 2.69
C VAL A 110 4.48 -12.07 3.22
N PRO A 111 5.81 -11.98 3.34
CA PRO A 111 6.65 -13.14 3.66
C PRO A 111 6.81 -13.44 5.15
N TRP A 112 6.51 -12.50 6.06
CA TRP A 112 6.73 -12.69 7.49
C TRP A 112 5.60 -13.46 8.17
N THR A 113 5.97 -14.38 9.06
CA THR A 113 5.04 -15.21 9.85
C THR A 113 5.21 -15.05 11.37
N ILE A 114 6.37 -14.58 11.82
CA ILE A 114 6.70 -14.34 13.24
C ILE A 114 6.80 -12.85 13.56
N ASN A 115 6.44 -12.44 14.77
CA ASN A 115 6.30 -11.02 15.16
C ASN A 115 5.50 -10.24 14.12
N SER A 116 4.26 -10.68 13.95
CA SER A 116 3.43 -10.38 12.78
C SER A 116 2.16 -9.60 13.18
N ASN A 117 2.13 -9.04 14.39
CA ASN A 117 1.13 -8.03 14.76
C ASN A 117 1.25 -6.80 13.85
N ALA A 118 0.16 -6.10 13.63
CA ALA A 118 0.08 -5.03 12.63
C ALA A 118 1.18 -3.96 12.79
N TYR A 119 1.45 -3.48 14.02
CA TYR A 119 2.49 -2.47 14.26
C TYR A 119 3.92 -2.93 13.88
N GLN A 120 4.16 -4.24 13.81
CA GLN A 120 5.47 -4.83 13.52
C GLN A 120 5.76 -4.89 12.01
N TRP A 121 4.74 -4.70 11.16
CA TRP A 121 4.87 -4.88 9.71
C TRP A 121 5.86 -3.91 9.06
N VAL A 122 6.06 -2.72 9.62
CA VAL A 122 7.08 -1.78 9.12
C VAL A 122 8.50 -2.36 9.29
N ALA A 123 8.82 -2.89 10.47
CA ALA A 123 10.11 -3.53 10.70
C ALA A 123 10.29 -4.78 9.81
N ARG A 124 9.22 -5.58 9.68
CA ARG A 124 9.24 -6.76 8.80
C ARG A 124 9.37 -6.41 7.32
N ALA A 125 8.79 -5.32 6.86
CA ALA A 125 8.98 -4.87 5.49
C ALA A 125 10.47 -4.63 5.19
N TYR A 126 11.18 -3.94 6.08
CA TYR A 126 12.63 -3.75 5.94
C TYR A 126 13.42 -5.07 5.99
N ASP A 127 13.13 -5.95 6.94
CA ASP A 127 13.80 -7.26 7.08
C ASP A 127 13.72 -8.10 5.79
N TYR A 128 12.64 -7.96 5.02
CA TYR A 128 12.36 -8.74 3.82
C TYR A 128 12.54 -7.96 2.51
N GLY A 129 13.15 -6.77 2.57
CA GLY A 129 13.48 -5.96 1.39
C GLY A 129 12.26 -5.34 0.70
N TRP A 130 11.14 -5.17 1.41
CA TRP A 130 9.97 -4.43 0.94
C TRP A 130 10.19 -2.94 1.18
N HIS A 131 9.55 -2.12 0.35
CA HIS A 131 9.63 -0.67 0.44
C HIS A 131 8.65 -0.14 1.49
N VAL A 132 9.12 0.81 2.31
CA VAL A 132 8.31 1.52 3.31
C VAL A 132 8.32 3.01 2.96
N SER A 133 7.15 3.61 2.87
CA SER A 133 6.93 5.00 2.47
C SER A 133 6.07 5.75 3.49
N ALA A 134 6.27 7.07 3.58
CA ALA A 134 5.33 7.99 4.24
C ALA A 134 4.19 8.46 3.29
N THR A 135 4.36 8.23 1.99
CA THR A 135 3.41 8.62 0.94
C THR A 135 2.59 7.41 0.49
N PRO A 136 1.24 7.50 0.50
CA PRO A 136 0.39 6.40 0.08
C PRO A 136 0.39 6.21 -1.43
N THR A 137 0.25 4.94 -1.84
CA THR A 137 -0.11 4.56 -3.20
C THR A 137 -1.33 3.64 -3.17
N VAL A 138 -2.17 3.68 -4.19
CA VAL A 138 -3.31 2.77 -4.30
C VAL A 138 -2.80 1.33 -4.35
N GLY A 139 -3.39 0.44 -3.55
CA GLY A 139 -2.99 -0.94 -3.40
C GLY A 139 -1.85 -1.19 -2.41
N SER A 140 -1.23 -0.15 -1.83
CA SER A 140 -0.28 -0.33 -0.73
C SER A 140 -0.97 -0.79 0.55
N ILE A 141 -0.20 -1.44 1.42
CA ILE A 141 -0.63 -1.75 2.78
C ILE A 141 -0.36 -0.54 3.66
N MET A 142 -1.41 0.05 4.23
CA MET A 142 -1.31 1.05 5.28
C MET A 142 -1.04 0.35 6.62
N VAL A 143 -0.05 0.83 7.36
CA VAL A 143 0.24 0.43 8.75
C VAL A 143 -0.03 1.62 9.66
N LEU A 144 -0.93 1.42 10.61
CA LEU A 144 -1.11 2.29 11.76
C LEU A 144 -0.29 1.75 12.93
N GLY A 145 0.57 2.59 13.49
CA GLY A 145 1.31 2.28 14.71
C GLY A 145 0.40 2.02 15.91
N THR A 146 1.00 1.69 17.06
CA THR A 146 0.25 1.55 18.31
C THR A 146 -0.34 2.89 18.74
N TRP A 147 -1.53 2.88 19.34
CA TRP A 147 -2.17 4.09 19.91
C TRP A 147 -2.33 5.26 18.93
N THR A 148 -2.40 4.94 17.64
CA THR A 148 -2.44 5.89 16.53
C THR A 148 -3.82 5.87 15.88
N GLN A 149 -4.45 7.03 15.74
CA GLN A 149 -5.74 7.18 15.02
C GLN A 149 -6.81 6.15 15.44
N GLY A 150 -6.87 5.82 16.73
CA GLY A 150 -7.85 4.87 17.29
C GLY A 150 -7.38 3.42 17.40
N THR A 151 -6.13 3.10 17.07
CA THR A 151 -5.58 1.74 17.31
C THR A 151 -5.22 1.51 18.77
N GLY A 152 -5.21 0.23 19.18
CA GLY A 152 -4.64 -0.21 20.46
C GLY A 152 -3.15 -0.60 20.35
N SER A 153 -2.68 -1.40 21.30
CA SER A 153 -1.29 -1.89 21.38
C SER A 153 -0.85 -2.82 20.24
N TYR A 154 -1.79 -3.39 19.47
CA TYR A 154 -1.47 -4.24 18.33
C TYR A 154 -1.24 -3.46 17.02
N GLY A 155 -1.52 -2.16 17.00
CA GLY A 155 -1.60 -1.39 15.75
C GLY A 155 -2.74 -1.86 14.85
N HIS A 156 -2.73 -1.46 13.58
CA HIS A 156 -3.71 -1.92 12.60
C HIS A 156 -3.14 -1.85 11.18
N VAL A 157 -3.58 -2.76 10.29
CA VAL A 157 -3.21 -2.73 8.87
C VAL A 157 -4.44 -2.75 7.98
N ALA A 158 -4.36 -2.04 6.85
CA ALA A 158 -5.44 -1.90 5.89
C ALA A 158 -4.88 -1.78 4.46
N ILE A 159 -5.71 -1.97 3.44
CA ILE A 159 -5.34 -1.74 2.03
C ILE A 159 -5.86 -0.39 1.56
N VAL A 160 -4.98 0.41 0.95
CA VAL A 160 -5.35 1.70 0.37
C VAL A 160 -6.16 1.48 -0.92
N ASN A 161 -7.43 1.90 -0.92
CA ASN A 161 -8.28 1.87 -2.11
C ASN A 161 -8.16 3.17 -2.92
N GLN A 162 -7.98 4.31 -2.24
CA GLN A 162 -7.92 5.63 -2.86
C GLN A 162 -7.11 6.60 -2.00
N VAL A 163 -6.32 7.46 -2.65
CA VAL A 163 -5.69 8.63 -2.02
C VAL A 163 -6.57 9.85 -2.27
N LEU A 164 -6.98 10.53 -1.21
CA LEU A 164 -7.88 11.67 -1.25
C LEU A 164 -7.07 12.98 -1.22
N SER A 165 -7.57 14.02 -1.88
CA SER A 165 -6.92 15.34 -1.98
C SER A 165 -6.79 16.07 -0.63
N ASN A 166 -7.57 15.67 0.38
CA ASN A 166 -7.58 16.27 1.71
C ASN A 166 -6.57 15.65 2.69
N GLY A 167 -5.51 14.99 2.20
CA GLY A 167 -4.49 14.37 3.05
C GLY A 167 -4.99 13.12 3.78
N ARG A 168 -5.98 12.43 3.23
CA ARG A 168 -6.50 11.17 3.76
C ARG A 168 -6.41 10.04 2.75
N VAL A 169 -6.43 8.81 3.23
CA VAL A 169 -6.61 7.60 2.42
C VAL A 169 -7.95 6.97 2.75
N LEU A 170 -8.68 6.51 1.72
CA LEU A 170 -9.78 5.57 1.88
C LEU A 170 -9.20 4.16 1.84
N VAL A 171 -9.46 3.37 2.88
CA VAL A 171 -8.94 2.01 3.00
C VAL A 171 -10.05 0.97 3.10
N SER A 172 -9.72 -0.27 2.75
CA SER A 172 -10.48 -1.45 3.12
C SER A 172 -9.70 -2.26 4.15
N GLN A 173 -10.39 -2.78 5.17
CA GLN A 173 -9.80 -3.59 6.23
C GLN A 173 -10.80 -4.61 6.77
N MET A 174 -10.33 -5.45 7.70
CA MET A 174 -11.16 -6.31 8.52
C MET A 174 -10.87 -6.08 10.00
N ASN A 175 -11.87 -6.32 10.85
CA ASN A 175 -11.76 -6.21 12.30
C ASN A 175 -11.64 -4.78 12.84
N TRP A 176 -12.01 -3.76 12.07
CA TRP A 176 -12.21 -2.41 12.61
C TRP A 176 -13.65 -2.20 13.12
N ALA A 177 -14.63 -2.70 12.38
CA ALA A 177 -16.05 -2.60 12.74
C ALA A 177 -16.61 -3.84 13.49
N GLY A 178 -15.73 -4.76 13.88
CA GLY A 178 -16.08 -6.03 14.54
C GLY A 178 -15.34 -7.23 13.94
N LEU A 179 -15.21 -8.31 14.73
CA LEU A 179 -14.45 -9.50 14.33
C LEU A 179 -14.96 -10.09 13.01
N GLY A 180 -14.05 -10.27 12.05
CA GLY A 180 -14.40 -10.79 10.71
C GLY A 180 -15.19 -9.83 9.82
N VAL A 181 -15.55 -8.64 10.30
CA VAL A 181 -16.28 -7.66 9.50
C VAL A 181 -15.30 -6.90 8.63
N ILE A 182 -15.50 -6.97 7.31
CA ILE A 182 -14.82 -6.11 6.34
C ILE A 182 -15.55 -4.77 6.30
N SER A 183 -14.81 -3.67 6.43
CA SER A 183 -15.39 -2.33 6.27
C SER A 183 -14.42 -1.36 5.60
N GLN A 184 -14.91 -0.16 5.30
CA GLN A 184 -14.10 0.93 4.77
C GLN A 184 -14.01 2.05 5.81
N SER A 185 -12.88 2.75 5.82
CA SER A 185 -12.63 3.88 6.73
C SER A 185 -11.62 4.82 6.11
N GLN A 186 -11.52 6.03 6.66
CA GLN A 186 -10.56 7.02 6.19
C GLN A 186 -9.55 7.39 7.28
N PHE A 187 -8.28 7.42 6.93
CA PHE A 187 -7.19 7.77 7.85
C PHE A 187 -6.36 8.92 7.31
N ARG A 188 -5.84 9.76 8.20
CA ARG A 188 -4.91 10.84 7.85
C ARG A 188 -3.53 10.23 7.59
N TYR A 189 -2.79 10.79 6.64
CA TYR A 189 -1.38 10.44 6.42
C TYR A 189 -0.51 11.70 6.40
N GLY A 190 0.81 11.53 6.41
CA GLY A 190 1.78 12.62 6.42
C GLY A 190 2.54 12.75 7.75
N PRO A 191 3.34 13.82 7.91
CA PRO A 191 4.19 14.02 9.08
C PRO A 191 3.40 13.94 10.40
N GLY A 192 3.92 13.17 11.37
CA GLY A 192 3.30 13.01 12.69
C GLY A 192 2.02 12.16 12.73
N SER A 193 1.55 11.61 11.60
CA SER A 193 0.32 10.81 11.55
C SER A 193 0.43 9.40 12.16
N GLY A 194 1.66 8.93 12.40
CA GLY A 194 1.93 7.55 12.86
C GLY A 194 1.59 6.48 11.83
N VAL A 195 1.49 6.87 10.54
CA VAL A 195 1.13 5.98 9.43
C VAL A 195 2.32 5.73 8.53
N SER A 196 2.46 4.49 8.06
CA SER A 196 3.41 4.10 7.02
C SER A 196 2.73 3.26 5.96
N PHE A 197 3.32 3.18 4.77
CA PHE A 197 2.80 2.43 3.64
C PHE A 197 3.84 1.43 3.16
N ILE A 198 3.42 0.19 2.95
CA ILE A 198 4.29 -0.91 2.54
C ILE A 198 3.92 -1.36 1.12
N THR A 199 4.94 -1.55 0.28
CA THR A 199 4.84 -2.09 -1.09
C THR A 199 5.99 -3.05 -1.38
N ASP A 200 5.79 -3.99 -2.31
CA ASP A 200 6.84 -4.88 -2.80
C ASP A 200 7.75 -4.23 -3.86
N LYS A 201 7.54 -2.95 -4.18
CA LYS A 201 8.25 -2.18 -5.21
C LYS A 201 8.26 -0.70 -4.89
#